data_AF-A0A392WA80-F1
#
_entry.id   AF-A0A392WA80-F1
#
_cell.length_a   1.000
_cell.length_b   1.000
_cell.length_c   1.000
_cell.angle_alpha   90.00
_cell.angle_beta   90.00
_cell.angle_gamma   90.00
#
_symmetry.space_group_name_H-M   'P 1'
#
loop_
_entity.id
_entity.type
_entity.pdbx_description
1 polymer ?
#
loop_
_entity_poly.entity_id
_entity_poly.type
_entity_poly.pdbx_seq_one_letter_code
_entity_poly.pdbx_strand_id
1 'polypeptide(L)' 'MNKTLTERARSLRVQLGLPKKFWAEAVNTTAYLINRGPSVPLEHKIP' A
#
# COMPACT_ATOMS: atom_id res chain seq x y z
N MET A 1 -8.28 -8.31 0.34
CA MET A 1 -7.04 -7.52 0.53
C MET A 1 -6.41 -7.05 -0.78
N ASN A 2 -6.38 -7.89 -1.83
CA ASN A 2 -5.72 -7.54 -3.10
C ASN A 2 -6.28 -6.27 -3.78
N LYS A 3 -7.60 -6.05 -3.75
CA LYS A 3 -8.21 -4.81 -4.27
C LYS A 3 -7.68 -3.57 -3.55
N THR A 4 -7.72 -3.55 -2.22
CA THR A 4 -7.20 -2.46 -1.37
C THR A 4 -5.72 -2.19 -1.59
N LEU A 5 -4.90 -3.24 -1.72
CA LEU A 5 -3.46 -3.11 -1.99
C LEU A 5 -3.22 -2.41 -3.33
N THR A 6 -3.94 -2.82 -4.37
CA THR A 6 -3.78 -2.30 -5.74
C THR A 6 -4.22 -0.85 -5.84
N GLU A 7 -5.32 -0.49 -5.17
CA GLU A 7 -5.83 0.89 -5.12
C GLU A 7 -4.86 1.80 -4.37
N ARG A 8 -4.39 1.39 -3.18
CA ARG A 8 -3.43 2.17 -2.39
C ARG A 8 -2.09 2.32 -3.11
N ALA A 9 -1.59 1.28 -3.78
CA ALA A 9 -0.36 1.36 -4.58
C ALA A 9 -0.53 2.30 -5.78
N ARG A 10 -1.69 2.30 -6.43
CA ARG A 10 -2.01 3.25 -7.51
C ARG A 10 -2.04 4.69 -6.98
N SER A 11 -2.75 4.93 -5.87
CA SER A 11 -2.84 6.27 -5.26
C SER A 11 -1.47 6.77 -4.81
N LEU A 12 -0.67 5.94 -4.14
CA LEU A 12 0.70 6.28 -3.73
C LEU A 12 1.56 6.67 -4.93
N ARG A 13 1.54 5.88 -6.00
CA ARG A 13 2.31 6.17 -7.22
C ARG A 13 1.88 7.50 -7.86
N VAL A 14 0.58 7.77 -7.95
CA VAL A 14 0.02 9.00 -8.52
C VAL A 14 0.34 10.22 -7.66
N GLN A 15 0.17 10.11 -6.34
CA GLN A 15 0.45 11.18 -5.37
C GLN A 15 1.92 11.60 -5.42
N LEU A 16 2.83 10.65 -5.63
CA LEU A 16 4.27 10.91 -5.74
C LEU A 16 4.72 11.26 -7.18
N GLY A 17 3.81 11.33 -8.14
CA GLY A 17 4.13 11.61 -9.54
C GLY A 17 5.02 10.57 -10.21
N LEU A 18 5.06 9.33 -9.68
CA LEU A 18 6.01 8.31 -10.11
C LEU A 18 5.59 7.70 -11.46
N PRO A 19 6.53 7.49 -12.41
CA PRO A 19 6.25 6.77 -13.66
C PRO A 19 5.77 5.33 -13.45
N LYS A 20 5.06 4.76 -14.44
CA LYS A 20 4.51 3.39 -14.37
C LYS A 20 5.56 2.29 -14.11
N LYS A 21 6.84 2.53 -14.47
CA LYS A 21 7.94 1.59 -14.20
C LYS A 21 8.13 1.27 -12.72
N PHE A 22 7.73 2.19 -11.83
CA PHE A 22 7.81 2.02 -10.37
C PHE A 22 6.60 1.28 -9.76
N TRP A 23 5.84 0.54 -10.58
CA TRP A 23 4.66 -0.16 -10.11
C TRP A 23 4.99 -1.22 -9.05
N ALA A 24 6.06 -1.99 -9.25
CA ALA A 24 6.48 -3.03 -8.31
C ALA A 24 6.87 -2.42 -6.95
N GLU A 25 7.64 -1.33 -6.96
CA GLU A 25 8.07 -0.61 -5.78
C GLU A 25 6.89 0.04 -5.05
N ALA A 26 5.93 0.61 -5.77
CA ALA A 26 4.72 1.17 -5.18
C ALA A 26 3.87 0.10 -4.48
N VAL A 27 3.73 -1.09 -5.09
CA VAL A 27 3.03 -2.23 -4.49
C VAL A 27 3.77 -2.75 -3.27
N ASN A 28 5.09 -2.94 -3.36
CA ASN A 28 5.93 -3.41 -2.25
C ASN A 28 5.90 -2.44 -1.06
N THR A 29 6.02 -1.14 -1.33
CA THR A 29 5.94 -0.10 -0.30
C THR A 29 4.57 -0.11 0.37
N THR A 30 3.51 -0.21 -0.41
CA THR A 30 2.15 -0.25 0.13
C THR A 30 1.92 -1.50 1.00
N ALA A 31 2.41 -2.67 0.57
CA ALA A 31 2.32 -3.90 1.35
C ALA A 31 3.10 -3.79 2.67
N TYR A 32 4.32 -3.23 2.61
CA TYR A 32 5.14 -2.97 3.79
C TYR A 32 4.42 -2.08 4.81
N LEU A 33 3.80 -0.99 4.36
CA LEU A 33 3.06 -0.08 5.23
C LEU A 33 1.82 -0.74 5.85
N ILE A 34 1.06 -1.51 5.06
CA ILE A 34 -0.13 -2.22 5.55
C ILE A 34 0.24 -3.23 6.63
N ASN A 35 1.34 -3.97 6.44
CA ASN A 35 1.79 -5.01 7.37
C ASN A 35 2.51 -4.45 8.60
N ARG A 36 2.67 -3.13 8.72
CA ARG A 36 3.31 -2.47 9.88
C ARG A 36 2.44 -1.41 10.53
N GLY A 37 1.36 -1.02 9.89
CA GLY A 37 0.40 -0.06 10.44
C GLY A 37 -0.63 -0.74 11.33
N PRO A 38 -1.21 -0.01 12.29
CA PRO A 38 -2.36 -0.49 13.06
C PRO A 38 -3.52 -0.79 12.11
N SER A 39 -4.10 -1.97 12.25
CA SER A 39 -5.21 -2.44 11.43
C SER A 39 -6.51 -2.35 12.21
N VAL A 40 -7.47 -1.56 11.73
CA VAL A 40 -8.80 -1.42 12.38
C VAL A 40 -9.50 -2.76 12.54
N PRO A 41 -9.54 -3.66 11.53
CA PRO A 41 -10.09 -5.01 11.70
C PRO A 41 -9.38 -5.87 12.75
N LEU A 42 -8.14 -5.53 13.13
CA LEU A 42 -7.35 -6.24 14.14
C LEU A 42 -7.26 -5.47 15.46
N GLU A 43 -8.23 -4.60 15.77
CA GLU A 43 -8.23 -3.80 17.00
C GLU A 43 -6.98 -2.92 17.13
N HIS A 44 -6.52 -2.35 16.02
CA HIS A 44 -5.29 -1.54 15.93
C HIS A 44 -4.00 -2.33 16.18
N LYS A 45 -4.05 -3.66 16.21
CA LYS A 45 -2.85 -4.51 16.19
C LYS A 45 -2.21 -4.48 14.81
N ILE A 46 -0.93 -4.81 14.77
CA ILE A 46 -0.16 -4.94 13.55
C ILE A 46 -0.48 -6.33 12.96
N PRO A 47 -0.79 -6.42 11.65
CA PRO A 47 -1.03 -7.69 10.96
C PRO A 47 0.12 -8.70 11.03
#